data_AF-A0A6A4NTC6-F1
#
_entry.id   AF-A0A6A4NTC6-F1
#
_cell.length_a   1.000
_cell.length_b   1.000
_cell.length_c   1.000
_cell.angle_alpha   90.00
_cell.angle_beta   90.00
_cell.angle_gamma   90.00
#
_symmetry.space_group_name_H-M   'P 1'
#
loop_
_entity.id
_entity.type
_entity.pdbx_description
1 polymer ?
#
loop_
_entity_poly.entity_id
_entity_poly.type
_entity_poly.pdbx_seq_one_letter_code
_entity_poly.pdbx_strand_id
1 'polypeptide(L)'
;MLRSLKLHSTHRIILALILSSMLFPFSSILSVHGYPTRANIFIYAGCSQQKYQPNSPFETNLNSFLSSVISSSSQTIYNSIAIGNDSSASSEESLFGLYQCRGDLQPSDCAKCVGRLVNQIGLVCPYTLGAYLQLDGCYIRYEHFDDFLGKVDTSIRYKKCSNTASGDTEFFRRRDDVLADLESANGFRVSSSGLVQGFVQCFGDLTESDCSTCIVDVVGKLKSLCGSAAAVDVFLGQCYARYWASGYYHESGPSHDDQVGKSVTIIVGVFGGLAILVILLSICKKTMG
;
A
#
# COMPACT_ATOMS: atom_id res chain seq x y z
N MET A 1 -69.29 -31.22 -13.46
CA MET A 1 -68.73 -30.31 -12.44
C MET A 1 -67.25 -30.63 -12.15
N LEU A 2 -66.32 -30.46 -13.08
CA LEU A 2 -64.88 -30.70 -12.79
C LEU A 2 -63.91 -29.99 -13.76
N ARG A 3 -64.16 -28.71 -14.09
CA ARG A 3 -63.22 -27.93 -14.93
C ARG A 3 -62.87 -26.52 -14.42
N SER A 4 -63.55 -25.99 -13.39
CA SER A 4 -63.25 -24.65 -12.86
C SER A 4 -62.27 -24.63 -11.67
N LEU A 5 -61.97 -25.77 -11.04
CA LEU A 5 -61.09 -25.83 -9.85
C LEU A 5 -59.58 -25.87 -10.17
N LYS A 6 -59.18 -26.17 -11.42
CA LYS A 6 -57.76 -26.25 -11.80
C LYS A 6 -57.13 -24.89 -12.15
N LEU A 7 -57.92 -23.93 -12.63
CA LEU A 7 -57.41 -22.63 -13.11
C LEU A 7 -57.04 -21.68 -11.96
N HIS A 8 -57.70 -21.81 -10.81
CA HIS A 8 -57.42 -20.96 -9.64
C HIS A 8 -56.18 -21.41 -8.87
N SER A 9 -55.84 -22.71 -8.96
CA SER A 9 -54.68 -23.33 -8.31
C SER A 9 -53.38 -23.01 -9.05
N THR A 10 -53.38 -23.07 -10.39
CA THR A 10 -52.21 -22.73 -11.20
C THR A 10 -51.83 -21.26 -11.05
N HIS A 11 -52.81 -20.36 -10.98
CA HIS A 11 -52.55 -18.92 -10.81
C HIS A 11 -51.95 -18.58 -9.44
N ARG A 12 -52.33 -19.29 -8.37
CA ARG A 12 -51.75 -19.13 -7.02
C ARG A 12 -50.33 -19.71 -6.92
N ILE A 13 -50.07 -20.82 -7.62
CA ILE A 13 -48.73 -21.44 -7.69
C ILE A 13 -47.77 -20.54 -8.50
N ILE A 14 -48.22 -19.99 -9.62
CA ILE A 14 -47.44 -19.04 -10.43
C ILE A 14 -47.15 -17.76 -9.64
N LEU A 15 -48.12 -17.21 -8.91
CA LEU A 15 -47.91 -16.03 -8.07
C LEU A 15 -46.92 -16.30 -6.92
N ALA A 16 -46.97 -17.49 -6.31
CA ALA A 16 -46.04 -17.89 -5.25
C ALA A 16 -44.61 -18.11 -5.78
N LEU A 17 -44.44 -18.66 -6.97
CA LEU A 17 -43.13 -18.81 -7.63
C LEU A 17 -42.54 -17.45 -8.01
N ILE A 18 -43.35 -16.49 -8.46
CA ILE A 18 -42.92 -15.12 -8.76
C ILE A 18 -42.55 -14.36 -7.49
N LEU A 19 -43.33 -14.49 -6.40
CA LEU A 19 -42.97 -13.87 -5.10
C LEU A 19 -41.70 -14.49 -4.49
N SER A 20 -41.50 -15.80 -4.66
CA SER A 20 -40.27 -16.49 -4.22
C SER A 20 -39.04 -16.05 -5.02
N SER A 21 -39.21 -15.68 -6.29
CA SER A 21 -38.13 -15.15 -7.14
C SER A 21 -37.77 -13.70 -6.82
N MET A 22 -38.66 -12.94 -6.18
CA MET A 22 -38.45 -11.55 -5.76
C MET A 22 -37.83 -11.44 -4.34
N LEU A 23 -37.70 -12.56 -3.63
CA LEU A 23 -37.12 -12.64 -2.28
C LEU A 23 -35.69 -13.20 -2.25
N PHE A 24 -35.14 -13.59 -3.39
CA PHE A 24 -33.69 -13.72 -3.51
C PHE A 24 -33.15 -12.31 -3.73
N PRO A 25 -32.44 -11.70 -2.77
CA PRO A 25 -31.57 -10.60 -3.16
C PRO A 25 -30.64 -11.23 -4.19
N PHE A 26 -30.67 -10.72 -5.42
CA PHE A 26 -29.55 -10.83 -6.34
C PHE A 26 -28.42 -10.05 -5.65
N SER A 27 -27.85 -10.64 -4.61
CA SER A 27 -26.51 -10.35 -4.16
C SER A 27 -25.65 -10.89 -5.28
N SER A 28 -25.55 -10.09 -6.35
CA SER A 28 -24.33 -10.04 -7.13
C SER A 28 -23.25 -9.67 -6.11
N ILE A 29 -22.75 -10.66 -5.40
CA ILE A 29 -21.43 -10.63 -4.83
C ILE A 29 -20.56 -10.55 -6.09
N LEU A 30 -20.36 -9.32 -6.59
CA LEU A 30 -19.07 -8.97 -7.12
C LEU A 30 -18.14 -9.32 -5.97
N SER A 31 -17.59 -10.52 -6.00
CA SER A 31 -16.37 -10.84 -5.29
C SER A 31 -15.35 -9.93 -5.93
N VAL A 32 -15.33 -8.67 -5.47
CA VAL A 32 -14.12 -7.90 -5.38
C VAL A 32 -13.24 -8.85 -4.59
N HIS A 33 -12.44 -9.64 -5.29
CA HIS A 33 -11.24 -10.21 -4.73
C HIS A 33 -10.39 -9.00 -4.39
N GLY A 34 -10.75 -8.34 -3.28
CA GLY A 34 -9.90 -7.44 -2.58
C GLY A 34 -8.77 -8.34 -2.13
N TYR A 35 -7.74 -8.41 -2.98
CA TYR A 35 -6.45 -8.89 -2.55
C TYR A 35 -6.19 -8.18 -1.23
N PRO A 36 -5.82 -8.91 -0.14
CA PRO A 36 -5.36 -8.24 1.06
C PRO A 36 -4.20 -7.36 0.61
N THR A 37 -4.45 -6.06 0.47
CA THR A 37 -3.46 -5.12 -0.03
C THR A 37 -2.35 -5.18 0.99
N ARG A 38 -1.20 -5.74 0.60
CA ARG A 38 -0.01 -5.78 1.45
C ARG A 38 0.64 -4.39 1.52
N ALA A 39 -0.19 -3.36 1.74
CA ALA A 39 0.15 -1.95 1.76
C ALA A 39 1.27 -1.61 2.75
N ASN A 40 1.47 -2.47 3.76
CA ASN A 40 2.41 -2.24 4.85
C ASN A 40 3.81 -2.84 4.62
N ILE A 41 4.10 -3.43 3.45
CA ILE A 41 5.43 -3.98 3.15
C ILE A 41 6.42 -2.82 2.94
N PHE A 42 7.56 -2.87 3.64
CA PHE A 42 8.66 -1.94 3.45
C PHE A 42 9.31 -2.11 2.06
N ILE A 43 9.52 -1.01 1.34
CA ILE A 43 10.21 -1.00 0.05
C ILE A 43 11.59 -0.37 0.18
N TYR A 44 11.65 0.92 0.52
CA TYR A 44 12.90 1.66 0.68
C TYR A 44 12.72 2.87 1.61
N ALA A 45 13.83 3.37 2.12
CA ALA A 45 13.90 4.60 2.89
C ALA A 45 15.24 5.30 2.66
N GLY A 46 15.29 6.59 2.96
CA GLY A 46 16.51 7.37 2.92
C GLY A 46 16.46 8.51 3.93
N CYS A 47 17.63 8.83 4.47
CA CYS A 47 17.79 9.73 5.59
C CYS A 47 18.82 10.81 5.23
N SER A 48 18.58 12.06 5.63
CA SER A 48 19.56 13.13 5.55
C SER A 48 20.77 12.83 6.45
N GLN A 49 21.94 13.36 6.07
CA GLN A 49 23.13 13.26 6.91
C GLN A 49 23.04 14.20 8.11
N GLN A 50 22.42 15.36 7.93
CA GLN A 50 22.21 16.36 8.97
C GLN A 50 21.21 15.86 10.00
N LYS A 51 21.51 16.13 11.25
CA LYS A 51 20.72 15.70 12.41
C LYS A 51 20.23 16.91 13.19
N TYR A 52 19.01 16.82 13.73
CA TYR A 52 18.51 17.80 14.70
C TYR A 52 18.91 17.40 16.12
N GLN A 53 18.91 18.39 17.02
CA GLN A 53 19.13 18.16 18.45
C GLN A 53 17.81 17.77 19.13
N PRO A 54 17.81 16.80 20.05
CA PRO A 54 16.63 16.50 20.85
C PRO A 54 16.09 17.74 21.59
N ASN A 55 14.78 17.85 21.70
CA ASN A 55 14.01 18.98 22.21
C ASN A 55 14.21 20.29 21.43
N SER A 56 14.60 20.21 20.16
CA SER A 56 14.66 21.38 19.28
C SER A 56 13.26 21.81 18.81
N PRO A 57 13.10 23.08 18.40
CA PRO A 57 11.89 23.53 17.71
C PRO A 57 11.55 22.68 16.48
N PHE A 58 12.56 22.25 15.72
CA PHE A 58 12.38 21.35 14.58
C PHE A 58 11.74 20.02 14.97
N GLU A 59 12.17 19.39 16.08
CA GLU A 59 11.56 18.14 16.55
C GLU A 59 10.07 18.33 16.90
N THR A 60 9.71 19.49 17.46
CA THR A 60 8.32 19.83 17.77
C THR A 60 7.48 20.00 16.50
N ASN A 61 8.04 20.64 15.47
CA ASN A 61 7.40 20.78 14.16
C ASN A 61 7.29 19.44 13.44
N LEU A 62 8.30 18.58 13.54
CA LEU A 62 8.26 17.20 13.00
C LEU A 62 7.16 16.38 13.68
N ASN A 63 7.05 16.42 15.00
CA ASN A 63 6.00 15.71 15.73
C ASN A 63 4.60 16.24 15.37
N SER A 64 4.47 17.56 15.19
CA SER A 64 3.23 18.18 14.70
C SER A 64 2.88 17.72 13.28
N PHE A 65 3.86 17.67 12.37
CA PHE A 65 3.70 17.16 11.01
C PHE A 65 3.23 15.71 11.01
N LEU A 66 3.92 14.82 11.71
CA LEU A 66 3.59 13.38 11.76
C LEU A 66 2.18 13.14 12.33
N SER A 67 1.78 13.93 13.34
CA SER A 67 0.42 13.87 13.90
C SER A 67 -0.64 14.33 12.90
N SER A 68 -0.38 15.42 12.19
CA SER A 68 -1.27 15.95 11.14
C SER A 68 -1.42 14.98 9.97
N VAL A 69 -0.32 14.31 9.57
CA VAL A 69 -0.32 13.26 8.54
C VAL A 69 -1.23 12.09 8.94
N ILE A 70 -1.13 11.59 10.18
CA ILE A 70 -2.02 10.54 10.68
C ILE A 70 -3.49 11.00 10.65
N SER A 71 -3.77 12.19 11.17
CA SER A 71 -5.13 12.73 11.21
C SER A 71 -5.74 12.86 9.81
N SER A 72 -4.99 13.46 8.88
CA SER A 72 -5.41 13.71 7.50
C SER A 72 -5.65 12.42 6.71
N SER A 73 -4.84 11.38 6.94
CA SER A 73 -4.91 10.11 6.20
C SER A 73 -6.22 9.34 6.37
N SER A 74 -7.03 9.70 7.37
CA SER A 74 -8.37 9.15 7.57
C SER A 74 -9.42 9.70 6.60
N GLN A 75 -9.11 10.81 5.91
CA GLN A 75 -10.06 11.55 5.07
C GLN A 75 -9.59 11.68 3.61
N THR A 76 -8.28 11.82 3.40
CA THR A 76 -7.67 11.97 2.07
C THR A 76 -6.50 11.01 1.92
N ILE A 77 -6.18 10.68 0.66
CA ILE A 77 -5.03 9.84 0.31
C ILE A 77 -3.73 10.64 0.15
N TYR A 78 -3.82 11.96 0.12
CA TYR A 78 -2.70 12.86 -0.08
C TYR A 78 -2.91 14.14 0.73
N ASN A 79 -1.82 14.64 1.29
CA ASN A 79 -1.73 16.01 1.80
C ASN A 79 -0.28 16.47 1.83
N SER A 80 -0.07 17.78 1.71
CA SER A 80 1.21 18.43 1.96
C SER A 80 1.06 19.48 3.06
N ILE A 81 2.12 19.66 3.84
CA ILE A 81 2.13 20.50 5.03
C ILE A 81 3.45 21.26 5.03
N ALA A 82 3.36 22.58 5.17
CA ALA A 82 4.48 23.46 5.46
C ALA A 82 4.27 24.06 6.85
N ILE A 83 5.26 23.91 7.73
CA ILE A 83 5.26 24.46 9.10
C ILE A 83 6.44 25.44 9.20
N GLY A 84 6.23 26.59 9.85
CA GLY A 84 7.29 27.58 10.06
C GLY A 84 7.70 28.31 8.78
N ASN A 85 6.79 28.47 7.81
CA ASN A 85 7.02 29.19 6.55
C ASN A 85 6.55 30.67 6.60
N ASP A 86 6.12 31.15 7.77
CA ASP A 86 5.71 32.54 7.92
C ASP A 86 6.93 33.46 7.97
N SER A 87 6.80 34.67 7.43
CA SER A 87 7.86 35.70 7.39
C SER A 87 8.47 36.07 8.76
N SER A 88 7.85 35.65 9.87
CA SER A 88 8.31 35.85 11.24
C SER A 88 9.00 34.63 11.87
N ALA A 89 8.95 33.46 11.23
CA ALA A 89 9.58 32.24 11.74
C ALA A 89 11.08 32.25 11.45
N SER A 90 11.88 31.78 12.41
CA SER A 90 13.30 31.54 12.14
C SER A 90 13.39 30.44 11.09
N SER A 91 14.26 30.60 10.08
CA SER A 91 14.38 29.61 9.01
C SER A 91 14.73 28.22 9.56
N GLU A 92 15.39 28.17 10.73
CA GLU A 92 15.79 26.97 11.48
C GLU A 92 14.60 26.15 12.02
N GLU A 93 13.37 26.62 11.87
CA GLU A 93 12.14 25.93 12.29
C GLU A 93 11.33 25.34 11.13
N SER A 94 11.69 25.67 9.88
CA SER A 94 10.88 25.29 8.72
C SER A 94 10.82 23.77 8.50
N LEU A 95 9.64 23.26 8.16
CA LEU A 95 9.47 21.87 7.77
C LEU A 95 8.49 21.79 6.61
N PHE A 96 8.94 21.15 5.53
CA PHE A 96 8.11 20.84 4.38
C PHE A 96 7.93 19.33 4.33
N GLY A 97 6.71 18.86 4.16
CA GLY A 97 6.46 17.45 4.09
C GLY A 97 5.16 17.09 3.38
N LEU A 98 5.10 15.86 2.91
CA LEU A 98 3.89 15.28 2.33
C LEU A 98 3.76 13.81 2.70
N TYR A 99 2.55 13.31 2.56
CA TYR A 99 2.31 11.87 2.46
C TYR A 99 1.44 11.58 1.25
N GLN A 100 1.59 10.38 0.71
CA GLN A 100 0.82 9.91 -0.42
C GLN A 100 0.52 8.42 -0.25
N CYS A 101 -0.75 8.08 -0.12
CA CYS A 101 -1.25 6.71 -0.23
C CYS A 101 -1.40 6.31 -1.70
N ARG A 102 -1.43 5.01 -1.97
CA ARG A 102 -1.70 4.49 -3.31
C ARG A 102 -3.13 4.83 -3.73
N GLY A 103 -3.32 5.23 -4.98
CA GLY A 103 -4.60 5.82 -5.44
C GLY A 103 -5.81 4.87 -5.44
N ASP A 104 -5.59 3.56 -5.29
CA ASP A 104 -6.62 2.53 -5.16
C ASP A 104 -7.01 2.22 -3.71
N LEU A 105 -6.36 2.82 -2.71
CA LEU A 105 -6.65 2.57 -1.30
C LEU A 105 -7.83 3.39 -0.80
N GLN A 106 -8.69 2.73 -0.02
CA GLN A 106 -9.71 3.42 0.77
C GLN A 106 -9.06 4.21 1.92
N PRO A 107 -9.67 5.30 2.40
CA PRO A 107 -9.11 6.12 3.49
C PRO A 107 -8.78 5.31 4.75
N SER A 108 -9.58 4.29 5.08
CA SER A 108 -9.32 3.42 6.23
C SER A 108 -8.04 2.59 6.10
N ASP A 109 -7.69 2.14 4.89
CA ASP A 109 -6.46 1.39 4.64
C ASP A 109 -5.26 2.32 4.44
N CYS A 110 -5.49 3.50 3.86
CA CYS A 110 -4.51 4.59 3.83
C CYS A 110 -4.08 4.96 5.26
N ALA A 111 -5.03 5.21 6.16
CA ALA A 111 -4.74 5.55 7.56
C ALA A 111 -3.94 4.46 8.29
N LYS A 112 -4.23 3.17 8.03
CA LYS A 112 -3.44 2.06 8.58
C LYS A 112 -2.01 2.08 8.03
N CYS A 113 -1.84 2.27 6.72
CA CYS A 113 -0.53 2.32 6.09
C CYS A 113 0.30 3.49 6.63
N VAL A 114 -0.28 4.69 6.65
CA VAL A 114 0.36 5.90 7.17
C VAL A 114 0.72 5.73 8.64
N GLY A 115 -0.18 5.18 9.47
CA GLY A 115 0.13 4.88 10.87
C GLY A 115 1.33 3.93 11.03
N ARG A 116 1.47 2.91 10.17
CA ARG A 116 2.65 2.02 10.18
C ARG A 116 3.91 2.75 9.75
N LEU A 117 3.81 3.55 8.70
CA LEU A 117 4.90 4.32 8.14
C LEU A 117 5.44 5.36 9.15
N VAL A 118 4.58 6.06 9.89
CA VAL A 118 4.99 7.01 10.94
C VAL A 118 5.70 6.29 12.10
N ASN A 119 5.22 5.11 12.49
CA ASN A 119 5.89 4.29 13.50
C ASN A 119 7.26 3.77 13.06
N GLN A 120 7.51 3.63 11.74
CA GLN A 120 8.77 3.12 11.21
C GLN A 120 9.78 4.22 10.93
N ILE A 121 9.36 5.39 10.44
CA ILE A 121 10.30 6.41 9.94
C ILE A 121 11.23 6.93 11.03
N GLY A 122 10.76 7.08 12.28
CA GLY A 122 11.61 7.48 13.40
C GLY A 122 12.63 6.41 13.83
N LEU A 123 12.32 5.13 13.59
CA LEU A 123 13.23 4.01 13.86
C LEU A 123 14.29 3.88 12.77
N VAL A 124 13.89 4.10 11.51
CA VAL A 124 14.77 3.98 10.34
C VAL A 124 15.67 5.20 10.18
N CYS A 125 15.14 6.40 10.41
CA CYS A 125 15.84 7.67 10.28
C CYS A 125 15.82 8.44 11.62
N PRO A 126 16.61 8.01 12.62
CA PRO A 126 16.62 8.67 13.91
C PRO A 126 17.29 10.05 13.82
N TYR A 127 16.63 11.06 14.39
CA TYR A 127 17.10 12.43 14.57
C TYR A 127 17.47 13.18 13.27
N THR A 128 16.91 12.82 12.11
CA THR A 128 17.28 13.40 10.81
C THR A 128 16.49 14.66 10.49
N LEU A 129 17.12 15.63 9.82
CA LEU A 129 16.44 16.84 9.32
C LEU A 129 15.62 16.59 8.04
N GLY A 130 15.87 15.49 7.34
CA GLY A 130 15.04 15.04 6.23
C GLY A 130 15.01 13.53 6.13
N ALA A 131 13.86 12.98 5.77
CA ALA A 131 13.72 11.56 5.52
C ALA A 131 12.57 11.28 4.55
N TYR A 132 12.69 10.17 3.84
CA TYR A 132 11.59 9.57 3.09
C TYR A 132 11.50 8.08 3.37
N LEU A 133 10.27 7.55 3.32
CA LEU A 133 9.99 6.14 3.49
C LEU A 133 8.84 5.71 2.59
N GLN A 134 9.05 4.63 1.84
CA GLN A 134 8.05 4.01 0.98
C GLN A 134 7.66 2.64 1.54
N LEU A 135 6.39 2.49 1.88
CA LEU A 135 5.71 1.20 1.97
C LEU A 135 4.97 0.90 0.67
N ASP A 136 4.54 -0.35 0.47
CA ASP A 136 3.83 -0.75 -0.76
C ASP A 136 2.59 0.10 -1.07
N GLY A 137 1.90 0.57 -0.04
CA GLY A 137 0.66 1.35 -0.15
C GLY A 137 0.76 2.82 0.23
N CYS A 138 1.89 3.30 0.74
CA CYS A 138 2.03 4.71 1.14
C CYS A 138 3.48 5.18 1.20
N TYR A 139 3.64 6.49 1.01
CA TYR A 139 4.90 7.21 1.02
C TYR A 139 4.82 8.41 1.96
N ILE A 140 5.95 8.79 2.55
CA ILE A 140 6.14 10.02 3.30
C ILE A 140 7.49 10.61 2.97
N ARG A 141 7.55 11.94 2.95
CA ARG A 141 8.79 12.71 2.92
C ARG A 141 8.63 13.95 3.77
N TYR A 142 9.67 14.26 4.53
CA TYR A 142 9.83 15.57 5.15
C TYR A 142 11.26 16.05 4.95
N GLU A 143 11.45 17.35 4.81
CA GLU A 143 12.76 18.00 4.76
C GLU A 143 12.74 19.35 5.47
N HIS A 144 13.89 19.71 6.01
CA HIS A 144 14.18 21.01 6.59
C HIS A 144 14.77 21.95 5.54
N PHE A 145 14.37 23.21 5.55
CA PHE A 145 14.79 24.30 4.64
C PHE A 145 14.49 24.12 3.14
N ASP A 146 14.68 22.92 2.58
CA ASP A 146 14.45 22.68 1.16
C ASP A 146 12.97 22.43 0.91
N ASP A 147 12.29 23.47 0.42
CA ASP A 147 10.92 23.34 -0.06
C ASP A 147 10.92 22.54 -1.38
N PHE A 148 10.75 21.22 -1.27
CA PHE A 148 10.65 20.34 -2.43
C PHE A 148 9.24 20.27 -3.02
N LEU A 149 8.24 20.87 -2.39
CA LEU A 149 6.83 20.70 -2.76
C LEU A 149 6.58 21.30 -4.15
N GLY A 150 5.94 20.51 -5.02
CA GLY A 150 5.59 20.91 -6.38
C GLY A 150 6.78 21.01 -7.34
N LYS A 151 7.99 20.62 -6.92
CA LYS A 151 9.17 20.56 -7.79
C LYS A 151 9.30 19.16 -8.37
N VAL A 152 9.34 19.06 -9.71
CA VAL A 152 9.57 17.77 -10.38
C VAL A 152 10.98 17.25 -10.11
N ASP A 153 11.07 16.01 -9.64
CA ASP A 153 12.32 15.29 -9.42
C ASP A 153 12.20 13.87 -9.98
N THR A 154 12.94 13.63 -11.07
CA THR A 154 12.98 12.35 -11.77
C THR A 154 14.22 11.52 -11.41
N SER A 155 15.01 11.92 -10.41
CA SER A 155 16.13 11.12 -9.94
C SER A 155 15.66 9.75 -9.43
N ILE A 156 16.40 8.69 -9.76
CA ILE A 156 16.05 7.32 -9.32
C ILE A 156 16.33 7.23 -7.82
N ARG A 157 15.29 6.90 -7.03
CA ARG A 157 15.39 6.68 -5.59
C ARG A 157 15.54 5.20 -5.26
N TYR A 158 14.82 4.34 -5.97
CA TYR A 158 14.91 2.89 -5.81
C TYR A 158 14.54 2.17 -7.11
N LYS A 159 15.15 1.01 -7.35
CA LYS A 159 14.73 0.09 -8.41
C LYS A 159 14.84 -1.36 -7.96
N LYS A 160 13.97 -2.20 -8.51
CA LYS A 160 14.03 -3.66 -8.34
C LYS A 160 13.64 -4.33 -9.65
N CYS A 161 14.52 -5.18 -10.16
CA CYS A 161 14.20 -6.06 -11.30
C CYS A 161 13.95 -7.48 -10.75
N SER A 162 12.98 -8.19 -11.32
CA SER A 162 12.80 -9.62 -11.07
C SER A 162 14.01 -10.42 -11.54
N ASN A 163 14.34 -11.49 -10.81
CA ASN A 163 15.35 -12.48 -11.22
C ASN A 163 14.84 -13.38 -12.36
N THR A 164 13.53 -13.42 -12.57
CA THR A 164 12.91 -14.17 -13.66
C THR A 164 12.85 -13.29 -14.90
N ALA A 165 13.41 -13.79 -15.99
CA ALA A 165 13.28 -13.18 -17.31
C ALA A 165 12.19 -13.88 -18.12
N SER A 166 11.43 -13.12 -18.90
CA SER A 166 10.57 -13.68 -19.94
C SER A 166 11.32 -13.68 -21.27
N GLY A 167 11.25 -14.79 -22.01
CA GLY A 167 11.69 -14.86 -23.42
C GLY A 167 10.53 -14.80 -24.40
N ASP A 168 9.29 -14.66 -23.91
CA ASP A 168 8.09 -14.72 -24.73
C ASP A 168 7.84 -13.38 -25.43
N THR A 169 7.75 -13.41 -26.76
CA THR A 169 7.45 -12.22 -27.57
C THR A 169 6.08 -11.65 -27.24
N GLU A 170 5.10 -12.50 -26.93
CA GLU A 170 3.76 -12.05 -26.58
C GLU A 170 3.74 -11.35 -25.21
N PHE A 171 4.57 -11.80 -24.25
CA PHE A 171 4.77 -11.08 -23.00
C PHE A 171 5.29 -9.66 -23.24
N PHE A 172 6.31 -9.49 -24.08
CA PHE A 172 6.87 -8.17 -24.36
C PHE A 172 5.87 -7.25 -25.05
N ARG A 173 5.11 -7.77 -26.02
CA ARG A 173 4.03 -7.01 -26.68
C ARG A 173 3.00 -6.52 -25.66
N ARG A 174 2.53 -7.40 -24.77
CA ARG A 174 1.56 -7.05 -23.72
C ARG A 174 2.12 -6.10 -22.67
N ARG A 175 3.40 -6.24 -22.31
CA ARG A 175 4.10 -5.29 -21.44
C ARG A 175 4.13 -3.92 -22.08
N ASP A 176 4.47 -3.83 -23.35
CA ASP A 176 4.55 -2.56 -24.05
C ASP A 176 3.16 -1.90 -24.20
N ASP A 177 2.10 -2.70 -24.43
CA ASP A 177 0.70 -2.22 -24.37
C ASP A 177 0.36 -1.61 -23.00
N VAL A 178 0.70 -2.31 -21.90
CA VAL A 178 0.48 -1.84 -20.51
C VAL A 178 1.25 -0.56 -20.25
N LEU A 179 2.54 -0.52 -20.60
CA LEU A 179 3.39 0.64 -20.34
C LEU A 179 2.95 1.88 -21.14
N ALA A 180 2.54 1.71 -22.41
CA ALA A 180 1.98 2.78 -23.21
C ALA A 180 0.68 3.34 -22.61
N ASP A 181 -0.16 2.47 -22.06
CA ASP A 181 -1.38 2.89 -21.37
C ASP A 181 -1.04 3.65 -20.05
N LEU A 182 -0.05 3.21 -19.28
CA LEU A 182 0.38 3.94 -18.09
C LEU A 182 0.91 5.36 -18.39
N GLU A 183 1.51 5.59 -19.56
CA GLU A 183 2.02 6.91 -19.96
C GLU A 183 0.92 8.00 -20.03
N SER A 184 -0.34 7.63 -20.23
CA SER A 184 -1.46 8.58 -20.26
C SER A 184 -2.21 8.70 -18.93
N ALA A 185 -1.58 8.33 -17.81
CA ALA A 185 -2.18 8.48 -16.49
C ALA A 185 -2.29 9.95 -16.05
N ASN A 186 -3.34 10.26 -15.29
CA ASN A 186 -3.47 11.52 -14.54
C ASN A 186 -3.43 11.19 -13.04
N GLY A 187 -2.28 11.36 -12.40
CA GLY A 187 -2.07 11.02 -10.98
C GLY A 187 -1.83 9.54 -10.73
N PHE A 188 -2.87 8.70 -10.76
CA PHE A 188 -2.77 7.25 -10.53
C PHE A 188 -3.48 6.46 -11.62
N ARG A 189 -2.86 5.37 -12.09
CA ARG A 189 -3.48 4.48 -13.06
C ARG A 189 -3.02 3.05 -12.89
N VAL A 190 -3.96 2.13 -13.05
CA VAL A 190 -3.72 0.69 -13.20
C VAL A 190 -3.99 0.30 -14.65
N SER A 191 -3.18 -0.61 -15.19
CA SER A 191 -3.37 -1.16 -16.52
C SER A 191 -3.06 -2.66 -16.56
N SER A 192 -3.65 -3.35 -17.52
CA SER A 192 -3.44 -4.79 -17.73
C SER A 192 -3.65 -5.18 -19.18
N SER A 193 -2.83 -6.13 -19.66
CA SER A 193 -2.97 -6.77 -20.96
C SER A 193 -2.64 -8.25 -20.83
N GLY A 194 -3.66 -9.11 -20.96
CA GLY A 194 -3.52 -10.55 -20.72
C GLY A 194 -3.02 -10.84 -19.31
N LEU A 195 -1.86 -11.48 -19.20
CA LEU A 195 -1.24 -11.81 -17.91
C LEU A 195 -0.32 -10.70 -17.38
N VAL A 196 -0.07 -9.62 -18.13
CA VAL A 196 0.78 -8.52 -17.66
C VAL A 196 -0.09 -7.46 -16.99
N GLN A 197 0.34 -7.02 -15.82
CA GLN A 197 -0.28 -5.97 -15.04
C GLN A 197 0.74 -4.88 -14.72
N GLY A 198 0.26 -3.67 -14.47
CA GLY A 198 1.11 -2.59 -14.02
C GLY A 198 0.30 -1.44 -13.45
N PHE A 199 0.98 -0.56 -12.73
CA PHE A 199 0.41 0.69 -12.29
C PHE A 199 1.49 1.78 -12.21
N VAL A 200 1.05 3.02 -12.26
CA VAL A 200 1.88 4.21 -12.10
C VAL A 200 1.21 5.18 -11.14
N GLN A 201 2.03 5.95 -10.44
CA GLN A 201 1.56 6.98 -9.53
C GLN A 201 2.52 8.18 -9.47
N CYS A 202 1.97 9.38 -9.61
CA CYS A 202 2.60 10.64 -9.22
C CYS A 202 2.25 10.98 -7.76
N PHE A 203 3.13 11.75 -7.10
CA PHE A 203 2.78 12.40 -5.86
C PHE A 203 1.90 13.63 -6.12
N GLY A 204 0.95 13.88 -5.22
CA GLY A 204 -0.12 14.87 -5.42
C GLY A 204 0.32 16.32 -5.34
N ASP A 205 1.59 16.61 -5.09
CA ASP A 205 2.14 17.96 -5.09
C ASP A 205 2.49 18.45 -6.51
N LEU A 206 2.58 17.54 -7.49
CA LEU A 206 2.87 17.88 -8.88
C LEU A 206 1.65 18.45 -9.63
N THR A 207 1.93 19.36 -10.57
CA THR A 207 0.96 19.77 -11.59
C THR A 207 0.69 18.64 -12.58
N GLU A 208 -0.39 18.74 -13.37
CA GLU A 208 -0.70 17.74 -14.41
C GLU A 208 0.45 17.57 -15.43
N SER A 209 1.09 18.67 -15.83
CA SER A 209 2.23 18.65 -16.75
C SER A 209 3.48 18.03 -16.14
N ASP A 210 3.77 18.32 -14.88
CA ASP A 210 4.93 17.75 -14.19
C ASP A 210 4.73 16.26 -13.89
N CYS A 211 3.51 15.87 -13.53
CA CYS A 211 3.15 14.48 -13.36
C CYS A 211 3.32 13.71 -14.68
N SER A 212 2.82 14.23 -15.80
CA SER A 212 3.02 13.62 -17.12
C SER A 212 4.51 13.47 -17.45
N THR A 213 5.31 14.51 -17.19
CA THR A 213 6.78 14.46 -17.39
C THR A 213 7.43 13.35 -16.55
N CYS A 214 7.07 13.22 -15.28
CA CYS A 214 7.60 12.19 -14.40
C CYS A 214 7.17 10.78 -14.85
N ILE A 215 5.91 10.61 -15.24
CA ILE A 215 5.36 9.34 -15.75
C ILE A 215 6.12 8.86 -16.99
N VAL A 216 6.33 9.74 -17.98
CA VAL A 216 7.06 9.39 -19.20
C VAL A 216 8.47 8.91 -18.87
N ASP A 217 9.16 9.60 -17.96
CA ASP A 217 10.53 9.23 -17.58
C ASP A 217 10.57 7.90 -16.79
N VAL A 218 9.67 7.68 -15.83
CA VAL A 218 9.65 6.42 -15.07
C VAL A 218 9.29 5.21 -15.95
N VAL A 219 8.39 5.38 -16.93
CA VAL A 219 8.06 4.31 -17.90
C VAL A 219 9.23 4.05 -18.85
N GLY A 220 9.92 5.10 -19.32
CA GLY A 220 11.17 4.95 -20.08
C GLY A 220 12.25 4.18 -19.30
N LYS A 221 12.35 4.44 -18.00
CA LYS A 221 13.25 3.72 -17.07
C LYS A 221 12.84 2.27 -16.83
N LEU A 222 11.54 1.96 -16.77
CA LEU A 222 11.06 0.57 -16.71
C LEU A 222 11.56 -0.25 -17.91
N LYS A 223 11.51 0.33 -19.11
CA LYS A 223 11.96 -0.32 -20.37
C LYS A 223 13.48 -0.50 -20.42
N SER A 224 14.25 0.49 -19.98
CA SER A 224 15.71 0.55 -20.16
C SER A 224 16.53 -0.11 -19.04
N LEU A 225 16.04 -0.14 -17.80
CA LEU A 225 16.86 -0.52 -16.64
C LEU A 225 16.90 -2.02 -16.33
N CYS A 226 15.93 -2.80 -16.82
CA CYS A 226 15.71 -4.18 -16.39
C CYS A 226 15.48 -5.19 -17.54
N GLY A 227 15.79 -4.81 -18.78
CA GLY A 227 15.84 -5.73 -19.93
C GLY A 227 14.59 -6.61 -20.09
N SER A 228 14.79 -7.92 -19.93
CA SER A 228 13.75 -8.97 -20.10
C SER A 228 13.04 -9.38 -18.80
N ALA A 229 13.20 -8.64 -17.70
CA ALA A 229 12.62 -9.00 -16.41
C ALA A 229 11.09 -9.13 -16.47
N ALA A 230 10.56 -10.18 -15.85
CA ALA A 230 9.13 -10.48 -15.77
C ALA A 230 8.35 -9.52 -14.84
N ALA A 231 9.06 -8.81 -13.96
CA ALA A 231 8.50 -7.76 -13.13
C ALA A 231 9.58 -6.73 -12.79
N VAL A 232 9.18 -5.46 -12.67
CA VAL A 232 10.07 -4.34 -12.40
C VAL A 232 9.36 -3.29 -11.58
N ASP A 233 10.07 -2.76 -10.57
CA ASP A 233 9.67 -1.59 -9.81
C ASP A 233 10.71 -0.48 -10.02
N VAL A 234 10.26 0.73 -10.37
CA VAL A 234 11.11 1.92 -10.42
C VAL A 234 10.42 3.06 -9.67
N PHE A 235 11.16 3.67 -8.73
CA PHE A 235 10.71 4.80 -7.94
C PHE A 235 11.64 5.98 -8.18
N LEU A 236 11.06 7.09 -8.63
CA LEU A 236 11.73 8.36 -8.79
C LEU A 236 11.43 9.27 -7.59
N GLY A 237 11.93 10.51 -7.63
CA GLY A 237 11.70 11.48 -6.58
C GLY A 237 10.22 11.83 -6.37
N GLN A 238 9.44 11.93 -7.46
CA GLN A 238 8.05 12.42 -7.41
C GLN A 238 7.02 11.49 -8.09
N CYS A 239 7.44 10.34 -8.60
CA CYS A 239 6.53 9.34 -9.14
C CYS A 239 7.17 7.95 -9.14
N TYR A 240 6.37 6.92 -9.32
CA TYR A 240 6.86 5.55 -9.45
C TYR A 240 5.95 4.73 -10.35
N ALA A 241 6.52 3.72 -11.00
CA ALA A 241 5.78 2.80 -11.84
C ALA A 241 6.27 1.37 -11.62
N ARG A 242 5.35 0.41 -11.79
CA ARG A 242 5.64 -1.01 -11.64
C ARG A 242 4.90 -1.79 -12.72
N TYR A 243 5.51 -2.88 -13.19
CA TYR A 243 4.82 -3.90 -13.97
C TYR A 243 5.21 -5.30 -13.49
N TRP A 244 4.34 -6.27 -13.69
CA TRP A 244 4.60 -7.67 -13.38
C TRP A 244 3.76 -8.62 -14.23
N ALA A 245 4.30 -9.82 -14.48
CA ALA A 245 3.52 -10.96 -14.92
C ALA A 245 2.64 -11.50 -13.77
N SER A 246 1.42 -11.91 -14.09
CA SER A 246 0.48 -12.51 -13.15
C SER A 246 1.12 -13.67 -12.39
N GLY A 247 0.89 -13.75 -11.08
CA GLY A 247 1.51 -14.73 -10.19
C GLY A 247 2.83 -14.28 -9.55
N TYR A 248 3.52 -13.26 -10.08
CA TYR A 248 4.81 -12.81 -9.54
C TYR A 248 4.74 -12.39 -8.06
N TYR A 249 3.80 -11.51 -7.69
CA TYR A 249 3.62 -11.13 -6.29
C TYR A 249 2.81 -12.16 -5.47
N HIS A 250 2.27 -13.20 -6.13
CA HIS A 250 1.57 -14.30 -5.45
C HIS A 250 2.58 -15.32 -4.88
N GLU A 251 3.72 -15.54 -5.54
CA GLU A 251 4.75 -16.51 -5.12
C GLU A 251 5.73 -15.98 -4.08
N SER A 252 5.83 -14.65 -3.89
CA SER A 252 6.58 -14.08 -2.77
C SER A 252 5.78 -14.19 -1.46
N GLY A 253 5.65 -15.42 -0.94
CA GLY A 253 5.54 -15.66 0.50
C GLY A 253 6.78 -15.15 1.23
N PRO A 254 6.74 -14.97 2.56
CA PRO A 254 7.89 -14.49 3.31
C PRO A 254 9.09 -15.40 3.03
N SER A 255 10.15 -14.78 2.54
CA SER A 255 11.46 -15.41 2.38
C SER A 255 11.82 -16.13 3.67
N HIS A 256 12.30 -17.35 3.50
CA HIS A 256 12.46 -18.38 4.52
C HIS A 256 13.66 -18.11 5.44
N ASP A 257 13.72 -16.93 6.08
CA ASP A 257 14.81 -16.48 6.96
C ASP A 257 14.33 -15.89 8.31
N ASP A 258 13.11 -16.20 8.73
CA ASP A 258 12.67 -15.91 10.11
C ASP A 258 12.89 -17.13 11.03
N GLN A 259 14.16 -17.42 11.33
CA GLN A 259 14.53 -18.44 12.33
C GLN A 259 14.31 -17.96 13.78
N VAL A 260 13.95 -16.68 13.98
CA VAL A 260 13.73 -16.11 15.32
C VAL A 260 12.26 -16.20 15.76
N GLY A 261 11.31 -16.14 14.82
CA GLY A 261 9.87 -16.14 15.13
C GLY A 261 9.27 -17.51 15.46
N LYS A 262 9.84 -18.61 14.97
CA LYS A 262 9.34 -19.97 15.25
C LYS A 262 9.66 -20.44 16.68
N SER A 263 10.76 -19.95 17.27
CA SER A 263 11.17 -20.35 18.62
C SER A 263 10.21 -19.82 19.70
N VAL A 264 9.66 -18.62 19.54
CA VAL A 264 8.79 -17.99 20.55
C VAL A 264 7.42 -18.68 20.63
N THR A 265 6.83 -19.06 19.49
CA THR A 265 5.52 -19.72 19.45
C THR A 265 5.54 -21.14 20.02
N ILE A 266 6.64 -21.87 19.83
CA ILE A 266 6.81 -23.22 20.38
C ILE A 266 6.97 -23.16 21.90
N ILE A 267 7.74 -22.19 22.41
CA ILE A 267 8.00 -22.05 23.85
C ILE A 267 6.71 -21.70 24.62
N VAL A 268 5.90 -20.77 24.12
CA VAL A 268 4.64 -20.37 24.80
C VAL A 268 3.60 -21.51 24.80
N GLY A 269 3.53 -22.30 23.73
CA GLY A 269 2.63 -23.47 23.65
C GLY A 269 3.00 -24.59 24.64
N VAL A 270 4.30 -24.85 24.81
CA VAL A 270 4.78 -25.91 25.72
C VAL A 270 4.56 -25.52 27.18
N PHE A 271 4.86 -24.27 27.57
CA PHE A 271 4.63 -23.82 28.95
C PHE A 271 3.13 -23.72 29.30
N GLY A 272 2.28 -23.28 28.37
CA GLY A 272 0.83 -23.27 28.55
C GLY A 272 0.25 -24.68 28.72
N GLY A 273 0.69 -25.64 27.89
CA GLY A 273 0.24 -27.03 27.97
C GLY A 273 0.67 -27.72 29.28
N LEU A 274 1.89 -27.47 29.74
CA LEU A 274 2.40 -28.05 30.99
C LEU A 274 1.63 -27.54 32.22
N ALA A 275 1.28 -26.25 32.26
CA ALA A 275 0.50 -25.67 33.35
C ALA A 275 -0.91 -26.28 33.44
N ILE A 276 -1.57 -26.47 32.30
CA ILE A 276 -2.91 -27.09 32.24
C ILE A 276 -2.85 -28.55 32.70
N LEU A 277 -1.83 -29.30 32.30
CA LEU A 277 -1.64 -30.70 32.72
C LEU A 277 -1.46 -30.83 34.24
N VAL A 278 -0.66 -29.96 34.86
CA VAL A 278 -0.44 -29.97 36.32
C VAL A 278 -1.72 -29.65 37.08
N ILE A 279 -2.54 -28.72 36.58
CA ILE A 279 -3.84 -28.38 37.18
C ILE A 279 -4.77 -29.59 37.12
N LEU A 280 -4.86 -30.27 35.97
CA LEU A 280 -5.70 -31.45 35.80
C LEU A 280 -5.26 -32.59 36.73
N LEU A 281 -3.96 -32.88 36.83
CA LEU A 281 -3.43 -33.91 37.73
C LEU A 281 -3.69 -33.58 39.20
N SER A 282 -3.63 -32.30 39.58
CA SER A 282 -3.94 -31.85 40.94
C SER A 282 -5.42 -32.02 41.29
N ILE A 283 -6.32 -31.78 40.32
CA ILE A 283 -7.76 -32.02 40.49
C ILE A 283 -8.04 -33.52 40.61
N CYS A 284 -7.46 -34.34 39.73
CA CYS A 284 -7.62 -35.80 39.80
C CYS A 284 -7.13 -36.38 41.13
N LYS A 285 -5.99 -35.91 41.64
CA LYS A 285 -5.46 -36.33 42.93
C LYS A 285 -6.38 -35.94 44.10
N LYS A 286 -7.07 -34.80 44.00
CA LYS A 286 -8.01 -34.33 45.02
C LYS A 286 -9.35 -35.06 44.97
N THR A 287 -9.73 -35.63 43.84
CA THR A 287 -10.97 -36.42 43.69
C THR A 287 -10.81 -37.91 44.02
N MET A 288 -9.56 -38.39 44.12
CA MET A 288 -9.23 -39.80 44.37
C MET A 288 -8.65 -40.06 45.77
N GLY A 289 -8.64 -39.05 46.65
CA GLY A 289 -8.15 -39.13 48.03
C GLY A 289 -9.21 -38.71 49.02
#